data_AF-A0A0F9F1S5-F1
#
_entry.id   AF-A0A0F9F1S5-F1
#
_cell.length_a   1.000
_cell.length_b   1.000
_cell.length_c   1.000
_cell.angle_alpha   90.00
_cell.angle_beta   90.00
_cell.angle_gamma   90.00
#
_symmetry.space_group_name_H-M   'P 1'
#
loop_
_entity.id
_entity.type
_entity.pdbx_description
1 polymer ?
#
loop_
_entity_poly.entity_id
_entity_poly.type
_entity_poly.pdbx_seq_one_letter_code
_entity_poly.pdbx_strand_id
1 'polypeptide(L)'
;MARQSEHINVINKVLGQLRDQVLNLLDDLLSICPNEPDILLVRLFFENQIDPETLMEGFIKWVYPWQDYIKEHNKKYFEENEHIFGPLPVDKVQYFKIKMEDGTFDHEDKEIIWKYFEVFISLIEQYNKIK
;
A
#
# COMPACT_ATOMS: atom_id res chain seq x y z
N MET A 1 -15.12 -11.24 -28.36
CA MET A 1 -14.22 -12.19 -27.68
C MET A 1 -12.82 -11.58 -27.49
N ALA A 2 -12.08 -11.20 -28.55
CA ALA A 2 -10.72 -10.63 -28.41
C ALA A 2 -10.61 -9.39 -27.47
N ARG A 3 -11.52 -8.40 -27.60
CA ARG A 3 -11.50 -7.20 -26.74
C ARG A 3 -11.81 -7.50 -25.25
N GLN A 4 -12.68 -8.47 -24.97
CA GLN A 4 -12.98 -8.86 -23.58
C GLN A 4 -11.78 -9.54 -22.92
N SER A 5 -11.05 -10.40 -23.65
CA SER A 5 -9.83 -11.04 -23.15
C SER A 5 -8.70 -10.04 -22.91
N GLU A 6 -8.58 -8.99 -23.73
CA GLU A 6 -7.59 -7.94 -23.57
C GLU A 6 -7.85 -7.10 -22.30
N HIS A 7 -9.10 -6.69 -22.06
CA HIS A 7 -9.48 -5.94 -20.86
C HIS A 7 -9.18 -6.72 -19.56
N ILE A 8 -9.51 -8.02 -19.52
CA ILE A 8 -9.24 -8.88 -18.35
C ILE A 8 -7.73 -8.98 -18.09
N ASN A 9 -6.92 -9.08 -19.14
CA ASN A 9 -5.46 -9.13 -19.01
C ASN A 9 -4.89 -7.83 -18.43
N VAL A 10 -5.41 -6.67 -18.83
CA VAL A 10 -4.97 -5.37 -18.29
C VAL A 10 -5.37 -5.24 -16.82
N ILE A 11 -6.60 -5.62 -16.45
CA ILE A 11 -7.05 -5.61 -15.05
C ILE A 11 -6.13 -6.47 -14.19
N ASN A 12 -5.91 -7.73 -14.58
CA ASN A 12 -5.04 -8.65 -13.84
C ASN A 12 -3.61 -8.12 -13.69
N LYS A 13 -3.11 -7.40 -14.70
CA LYS A 13 -1.80 -6.75 -14.63
C LYS A 13 -1.78 -5.66 -13.56
N VAL A 14 -2.75 -4.76 -13.54
CA VAL A 14 -2.81 -3.67 -12.55
C VAL A 14 -2.97 -4.21 -11.13
N LEU A 15 -3.79 -5.25 -10.95
CA LEU A 15 -3.95 -5.94 -9.67
C LEU A 15 -2.63 -6.55 -9.19
N GLY A 16 -1.92 -7.26 -10.07
CA GLY A 16 -0.60 -7.83 -9.76
C GLY A 16 0.43 -6.75 -9.40
N GLN A 17 0.45 -5.64 -10.16
CA GLN A 17 1.34 -4.52 -9.88
C GLN A 17 1.11 -3.90 -8.51
N LEU A 18 -0.15 -3.71 -8.09
CA LEU A 18 -0.42 -3.19 -6.74
C LEU A 18 0.14 -4.12 -5.67
N ARG A 19 -0.09 -5.43 -5.82
CA ARG A 19 0.45 -6.43 -4.89
C ARG A 19 1.96 -6.38 -4.82
N ASP A 20 2.64 -6.36 -5.97
CA ASP A 20 4.10 -6.31 -6.03
C ASP A 20 4.64 -5.04 -5.34
N GLN A 21 4.00 -3.88 -5.55
CA GLN A 21 4.43 -2.63 -4.91
C GLN A 21 4.19 -2.63 -3.40
N VAL A 22 3.13 -3.25 -2.90
CA VAL A 22 2.91 -3.44 -1.46
C VAL A 22 3.98 -4.35 -0.87
N LEU A 23 4.34 -5.44 -1.54
CA LEU A 23 5.42 -6.33 -1.09
C LEU A 23 6.78 -5.63 -1.09
N ASN A 24 7.09 -4.85 -2.13
CA ASN A 24 8.32 -4.09 -2.21
C ASN A 24 8.43 -3.05 -1.08
N LEU A 25 7.34 -2.33 -0.77
CA LEU A 25 7.30 -1.44 0.39
C LEU A 25 7.63 -2.20 1.68
N LEU A 26 7.04 -3.39 1.89
CA LEU A 26 7.28 -4.17 3.09
C LEU A 26 8.72 -4.74 3.15
N ASP A 27 9.29 -5.12 2.03
CA ASP A 27 10.69 -5.57 1.93
C ASP A 27 11.68 -4.40 2.20
N ASP A 28 11.37 -3.18 1.73
CA ASP A 28 12.13 -1.97 2.07
C ASP A 28 12.02 -1.64 3.56
N LEU A 29 10.81 -1.73 4.14
CA LEU A 29 10.60 -1.54 5.58
C LEU A 29 11.35 -2.58 6.42
N LEU A 30 11.42 -3.84 5.98
CA LEU A 30 12.23 -4.88 6.61
C LEU A 30 13.73 -4.61 6.48
N SER A 31 14.17 -3.98 5.40
CA SER A 31 15.59 -3.62 5.24
C SER A 31 16.01 -2.53 6.23
N ILE A 32 15.12 -1.57 6.52
CA ILE A 32 15.33 -0.53 7.54
C ILE A 32 15.18 -1.10 8.95
N CYS A 33 14.19 -1.98 9.15
CA CYS A 33 13.80 -2.54 10.44
C CYS A 33 13.89 -4.09 10.45
N PRO A 34 15.10 -4.68 10.34
CA PRO A 34 15.27 -6.11 10.07
C PRO A 34 14.83 -7.04 11.21
N ASN A 35 14.68 -6.51 12.43
CA ASN A 35 14.29 -7.28 13.61
C ASN A 35 12.81 -7.08 13.98
N GLU A 36 11.99 -6.56 13.07
CA GLU A 36 10.57 -6.29 13.36
C GLU A 36 9.66 -7.43 12.87
N PRO A 37 9.27 -8.37 13.75
CA PRO A 37 8.50 -9.54 13.37
C PRO A 37 7.12 -9.18 12.82
N ASP A 38 6.56 -8.05 13.25
CA ASP A 38 5.26 -7.58 12.80
C ASP A 38 5.25 -7.18 11.33
N ILE A 39 6.33 -6.55 10.85
CA ILE A 39 6.47 -6.21 9.42
C ILE A 39 6.60 -7.49 8.59
N LEU A 40 7.37 -8.47 9.08
CA LEU A 40 7.51 -9.77 8.43
C LEU A 40 6.16 -10.52 8.36
N LEU A 41 5.38 -10.51 9.44
CA LEU A 41 4.06 -11.13 9.48
C LEU A 41 3.10 -10.48 8.49
N VAL A 42 3.10 -9.14 8.41
CA VAL A 42 2.29 -8.39 7.45
C VAL A 42 2.70 -8.72 6.01
N ARG A 43 4.01 -8.79 5.74
CA ARG A 43 4.56 -9.20 4.43
C ARG A 43 4.11 -10.60 4.02
N LEU A 44 4.21 -11.57 4.94
CA LEU A 44 3.73 -12.94 4.71
C LEU A 44 2.21 -13.01 4.52
N PHE A 45 1.45 -12.14 5.20
CA PHE A 45 0.00 -12.05 5.06
C PHE A 45 -0.40 -11.54 3.66
N PHE A 46 0.17 -10.43 3.19
CA PHE A 46 -0.10 -9.93 1.83
C PHE A 46 0.42 -10.86 0.74
N GLU A 47 1.53 -11.56 0.98
CA GLU A 47 2.03 -12.54 0.03
C GLU A 47 1.14 -13.77 -0.08
N ASN A 48 0.63 -14.31 1.03
CA ASN A 48 0.05 -15.65 1.02
C ASN A 48 -1.47 -15.70 1.24
N GLN A 49 -2.07 -14.66 1.83
CA GLN A 49 -3.45 -14.72 2.33
C GLN A 49 -4.41 -13.74 1.65
N ILE A 50 -3.90 -12.70 0.99
CA ILE A 50 -4.73 -11.73 0.28
C ILE A 50 -4.60 -11.95 -1.23
N ASP A 51 -5.73 -12.18 -1.89
CA ASP A 51 -5.77 -12.16 -3.35
C ASP A 51 -5.67 -10.71 -3.88
N PRO A 52 -5.12 -10.51 -5.09
CA PRO A 52 -4.90 -9.16 -5.64
C PRO A 52 -6.15 -8.29 -5.78
N GLU A 53 -7.32 -8.88 -6.00
CA GLU A 53 -8.57 -8.12 -6.15
C GLU A 53 -9.05 -7.59 -4.81
N THR A 54 -9.09 -8.45 -3.78
CA THR A 54 -9.37 -8.04 -2.39
C THR A 54 -8.42 -6.95 -1.91
N LEU A 55 -7.13 -7.04 -2.28
CA LEU A 55 -6.16 -5.99 -1.97
C LEU A 55 -6.56 -4.65 -2.58
N MET A 56 -6.83 -4.63 -3.89
CA MET A 56 -7.23 -3.43 -4.63
C MET A 56 -8.50 -2.82 -4.05
N GLU A 57 -9.53 -3.64 -3.77
CA GLU A 57 -10.77 -3.17 -3.16
C GLU A 57 -10.55 -2.59 -1.76
N GLY A 58 -9.68 -3.20 -0.96
CA GLY A 58 -9.29 -2.68 0.34
C GLY A 58 -8.60 -1.31 0.24
N PHE A 59 -7.70 -1.14 -0.72
CA PHE A 59 -7.03 0.13 -0.96
C PHE A 59 -7.97 1.21 -1.52
N ILE A 60 -8.89 0.86 -2.43
CA ILE A 60 -9.94 1.77 -2.90
C ILE A 60 -10.83 2.24 -1.73
N LYS A 61 -11.15 1.34 -0.80
CA LYS A 61 -12.03 1.66 0.32
C LYS A 61 -11.36 2.55 1.36
N TRP A 62 -10.09 2.29 1.67
CA TRP A 62 -9.45 2.84 2.87
C TRP A 62 -8.28 3.79 2.62
N VAL A 63 -7.59 3.66 1.49
CA VAL A 63 -6.42 4.47 1.13
C VAL A 63 -6.82 5.56 0.13
N TYR A 64 -7.57 5.20 -0.91
CA TYR A 64 -7.96 6.14 -1.97
C TYR A 64 -8.77 7.38 -1.50
N PRO A 65 -9.63 7.32 -0.47
CA PRO A 65 -10.29 8.53 0.05
C PRO A 65 -9.31 9.61 0.54
N TRP A 66 -8.06 9.22 0.83
CA TRP A 66 -7.00 10.11 1.29
C TRP A 66 -6.03 10.53 0.18
N GLN A 67 -6.35 10.28 -1.09
CA GLN A 67 -5.45 10.51 -2.23
C GLN A 67 -4.84 11.92 -2.29
N ASP A 68 -5.60 12.96 -1.92
CA ASP A 68 -5.11 14.34 -1.98
C ASP A 68 -4.03 14.57 -0.91
N TYR A 69 -4.24 14.04 0.30
CA TYR A 69 -3.23 14.06 1.35
C TYR A 69 -1.98 13.27 0.97
N ILE A 70 -2.13 12.15 0.26
CA ILE A 70 -1.00 11.37 -0.24
C ILE A 70 -0.21 12.14 -1.28
N LYS A 71 -0.88 12.73 -2.28
CA LYS A 71 -0.24 13.51 -3.36
C LYS A 71 0.45 14.78 -2.85
N GLU A 72 -0.04 15.34 -1.75
CA GLU A 72 0.56 16.52 -1.09
C GLU A 72 1.59 16.15 -0.01
N HIS A 73 1.89 14.86 0.18
CA HIS A 73 2.74 14.33 1.26
C HIS A 73 2.32 14.86 2.64
N ASN A 74 1.01 15.04 2.82
CA ASN A 74 0.43 15.62 4.01
C ASN A 74 0.35 14.56 5.11
N LYS A 75 1.10 14.80 6.19
CA LYS A 75 1.23 13.90 7.35
C LYS A 75 -0.10 13.49 7.98
N LYS A 76 -1.16 14.29 7.81
CA LYS A 76 -2.51 13.94 8.23
C LYS A 76 -2.97 12.56 7.76
N TYR A 77 -2.50 12.11 6.60
CA TYR A 77 -2.75 10.74 6.16
C TYR A 77 -2.28 9.71 7.19
N PHE A 78 -1.04 9.82 7.67
CA PHE A 78 -0.52 8.88 8.66
C PHE A 78 -1.09 9.13 10.05
N GLU A 79 -1.39 10.39 10.41
CA GLU A 79 -1.92 10.74 11.73
C GLU A 79 -3.37 10.25 11.90
N GLU A 80 -4.24 10.52 10.92
CA GLU A 80 -5.69 10.35 11.06
C GLU A 80 -6.22 9.04 10.43
N ASN A 81 -5.54 8.45 9.44
CA ASN A 81 -6.02 7.21 8.83
C ASN A 81 -5.71 5.98 9.70
N GLU A 82 -6.71 5.26 10.18
CA GLU A 82 -6.54 4.01 10.94
C GLU A 82 -6.30 2.78 10.05
N HIS A 83 -6.40 2.96 8.73
CA HIS A 83 -6.33 1.89 7.72
C HIS A 83 -5.30 2.21 6.62
N ILE A 84 -4.10 2.69 7.02
CA ILE A 84 -2.99 3.06 6.12
C ILE A 84 -2.65 1.96 5.10
N PHE A 85 -2.78 0.69 5.50
CA PHE A 85 -2.50 -0.48 4.65
C PHE A 85 -3.78 -1.25 4.27
N GLY A 86 -4.93 -0.59 4.26
CA GLY A 86 -6.20 -1.23 3.94
C GLY A 86 -6.70 -2.16 5.06
N PRO A 87 -6.88 -3.47 4.80
CA PRO A 87 -7.56 -4.38 5.73
C PRO A 87 -6.73 -4.82 6.95
N LEU A 88 -5.54 -4.26 7.17
CA LEU A 88 -4.72 -4.64 8.30
C LEU A 88 -5.36 -4.27 9.65
N PRO A 89 -5.10 -5.07 10.71
CA PRO A 89 -5.46 -4.73 12.08
C PRO A 89 -4.91 -3.37 12.53
N VAL A 90 -5.69 -2.64 13.31
CA VAL A 90 -5.37 -1.28 13.77
C VAL A 90 -4.09 -1.24 14.60
N ASP A 91 -3.78 -2.27 15.40
CA ASP A 91 -2.55 -2.35 16.18
C ASP A 91 -1.29 -2.37 15.31
N LYS A 92 -1.33 -3.03 14.15
CA LYS A 92 -0.22 -3.02 13.17
C LYS A 92 -0.08 -1.66 12.50
N VAL A 93 -1.20 -0.98 12.25
CA VAL A 93 -1.19 0.38 11.72
C VAL A 93 -0.61 1.37 12.73
N GLN A 94 -1.00 1.28 14.00
CA GLN A 94 -0.47 2.12 15.08
C GLN A 94 1.04 1.93 15.27
N TYR A 95 1.50 0.69 15.19
CA TYR A 95 2.94 0.40 15.22
C TYR A 95 3.71 1.15 14.11
N PHE A 96 3.20 1.12 12.87
CA PHE A 96 3.80 1.86 11.76
C PHE A 96 3.77 3.39 11.98
N LYS A 97 2.67 3.94 12.51
CA LYS A 97 2.57 5.38 12.83
C LYS A 97 3.65 5.82 13.81
N ILE A 98 3.89 5.02 14.86
CA ILE A 98 4.95 5.30 15.85
C ILE A 98 6.31 5.36 15.16
N LYS A 99 6.61 4.43 14.25
CA LYS A 99 7.88 4.41 13.50
C LYS A 99 8.06 5.62 12.57
N MET A 100 6.98 6.16 12.04
CA MET A 100 7.01 7.41 11.24
C MET A 100 7.42 8.64 12.05
N GLU A 101 7.25 8.60 13.38
CA GLU A 101 7.48 9.73 14.27
C GLU A 101 8.72 9.57 15.18
N ASP A 102 9.09 8.35 15.55
CA ASP A 102 10.13 8.07 16.57
C ASP A 102 11.58 8.27 16.09
N GLY A 103 11.76 8.62 14.82
CA GLY A 103 13.08 8.81 14.20
C GLY A 103 13.71 7.54 13.63
N THR A 104 12.98 6.42 13.58
CA THR A 104 13.41 5.19 12.91
C THR A 104 13.62 5.41 11.42
N PHE A 105 12.67 6.10 10.76
CA PHE A 105 12.79 6.48 9.36
C PHE A 105 13.44 7.87 9.25
N ASP A 106 14.51 7.95 8.46
CA ASP A 106 15.11 9.22 8.11
C ASP A 106 14.27 9.98 7.05
N HIS A 107 14.79 11.07 6.51
CA HIS A 107 14.07 11.83 5.49
C HIS A 107 13.93 11.04 4.18
N GLU A 108 14.99 10.35 3.74
CA GLU A 108 15.00 9.59 2.49
C GLU A 108 14.06 8.39 2.56
N ASP A 109 14.05 7.69 3.69
CA ASP A 109 13.12 6.59 3.96
C ASP A 109 11.66 7.05 3.84
N LYS A 110 11.32 8.20 4.44
CA LYS A 110 9.96 8.76 4.40
C LYS A 110 9.56 9.16 2.98
N GLU A 111 10.47 9.72 2.21
CA GLU A 111 10.24 10.05 0.80
C GLU A 111 10.00 8.79 -0.04
N ILE A 112 10.70 7.68 0.24
CA ILE A 112 10.47 6.39 -0.41
C ILE A 112 9.07 5.87 -0.08
N ILE A 113 8.67 5.90 1.20
CA ILE A 113 7.33 5.48 1.64
C ILE A 113 6.25 6.28 0.91
N TRP A 114 6.39 7.61 0.83
CA TRP A 114 5.42 8.44 0.10
C TRP A 114 5.32 8.08 -1.38
N LYS A 115 6.45 7.84 -2.06
CA LYS A 115 6.46 7.41 -3.47
C LYS A 115 5.70 6.11 -3.68
N TYR A 116 5.80 5.14 -2.75
CA TYR A 116 4.98 3.93 -2.83
C TYR A 116 3.49 4.25 -2.75
N PHE A 117 3.07 5.11 -1.82
CA PHE A 117 1.65 5.51 -1.72
C PHE A 117 1.16 6.26 -2.97
N GLU A 118 1.97 7.13 -3.57
CA GLU A 118 1.63 7.76 -4.86
C GLU A 118 1.46 6.73 -5.97
N VAL A 119 2.34 5.73 -6.04
CA VAL A 119 2.22 4.62 -7.00
C VAL A 119 0.94 3.83 -6.75
N PHE A 120 0.58 3.55 -5.49
CA PHE A 120 -0.69 2.88 -5.17
C PHE A 120 -1.89 3.67 -5.68
N ILE A 121 -1.92 4.99 -5.46
CA ILE A 121 -2.99 5.87 -5.97
C ILE A 121 -3.05 5.84 -7.50
N SER A 122 -1.90 5.90 -8.19
CA SER A 122 -1.85 5.83 -9.66
C SER A 122 -2.39 4.50 -10.19
N LEU A 123 -2.10 3.37 -9.52
CA LEU A 123 -2.61 2.05 -9.90
C LEU A 123 -4.12 1.94 -9.65
N ILE A 124 -4.62 2.50 -8.56
CA ILE A 124 -6.06 2.56 -8.26
C ILE A 124 -6.80 3.38 -9.33
N GLU A 125 -6.27 4.55 -9.70
CA GLU A 125 -6.85 5.40 -10.75
C GLU A 125 -6.87 4.69 -12.11
N GLN A 126 -5.82 3.91 -12.43
CA GLN A 126 -5.79 3.09 -13.63
C GLN A 126 -6.86 2.00 -13.59
N TYR A 127 -6.95 1.26 -12.49
CA TYR A 127 -7.96 0.21 -12.30
C TYR A 127 -9.39 0.77 -12.46
N ASN A 128 -9.69 1.91 -11.83
CA ASN A 128 -11.00 2.58 -11.89
C ASN A 128 -11.37 3.10 -13.29
N LYS A 129 -10.39 3.33 -14.18
CA LYS A 129 -10.65 3.71 -15.59
C LYS A 129 -10.94 2.51 -16.49
N ILE A 130 -10.49 1.31 -16.10
CA ILE A 130 -10.59 0.08 -16.90
C ILE A 130 -11.84 -0.72 -16.52
N LYS A 131 -12.22 -0.69 -15.24
CA LYS A 131 -13.43 -1.34 -14.70
C LYS A 131 -14.70 -0.62 -15.17
#